data_AF-A0A967N8I5-F1
#
_entry.id   AF-A0A967N8I5-F1
#
_cell.length_a   1.000
_cell.length_b   1.000
_cell.length_c   1.000
_cell.angle_alpha   90.00
_cell.angle_beta   90.00
_cell.angle_gamma   90.00
#
_symmetry.space_group_name_H-M   'P 1'
#
loop_
_entity.id
_entity.type
_entity.pdbx_description
1 polymer ?
#
loop_
_entity_poly.entity_id
_entity_poly.type
_entity_poly.pdbx_seq_one_letter_code
_entity_poly.pdbx_strand_id
1 'polypeptide(L)'
;ADVNPHVELRTHETRLTSENALEILEPYDVVVDGTDNFPTRYLVNDACVLLGKPNVYGSIFRFEGQVSVFGAETPEGERGPCYRCLFREPPPPGLVPSCAEGGVLGVLPGIIGSLQALETIKLILGRGEPLAGRLLIFDALEMSWRQVRLRRNPGCPVCGDEPTQTGLIDYEAFCGMPADEDAAAVAGAGDVPEISATELARRLEVGDEITIVDVREPHEWEIVNLAEHDALLVPLGELDERMSELDSSDEIVLHCRSGARSARALERLKEAGFRKLWNLEGGILAWADEVDPTKPKY
;
A
#
# COMPACT_ATOMS: atom_id res chain seq x y z
N ALA A 1 -16.69 -8.92 -27.59
CA ALA A 1 -17.82 -9.79 -27.97
C ALA A 1 -17.37 -11.07 -28.71
N ASP A 2 -16.13 -11.13 -29.19
CA ASP A 2 -15.66 -12.19 -30.11
C ASP A 2 -15.56 -13.60 -29.51
N VAL A 3 -15.53 -13.75 -28.17
CA VAL A 3 -15.44 -15.06 -27.49
C VAL A 3 -16.81 -15.66 -27.18
N ASN A 4 -17.73 -14.85 -26.65
CA ASN A 4 -19.09 -15.27 -26.33
C ASN A 4 -20.07 -14.11 -26.58
N PRO A 5 -20.95 -14.20 -27.59
CA PRO A 5 -21.90 -13.13 -27.90
C PRO A 5 -23.12 -13.13 -26.98
N HIS A 6 -23.25 -14.10 -26.06
CA HIS A 6 -24.41 -14.24 -25.17
C HIS A 6 -24.23 -13.54 -23.81
N VAL A 7 -23.10 -12.87 -23.59
CA VAL A 7 -22.84 -12.12 -22.35
C VAL A 7 -22.98 -10.61 -22.58
N GLU A 8 -23.48 -9.91 -21.57
CA GLU A 8 -23.47 -8.45 -21.55
C GLU A 8 -22.12 -7.97 -20.98
N LEU A 9 -21.43 -7.10 -21.71
CA LEU A 9 -20.19 -6.47 -21.25
C LEU A 9 -20.49 -5.01 -20.90
N ARG A 10 -20.34 -4.67 -19.63
CA ARG A 10 -20.43 -3.29 -19.13
C ARG A 10 -19.04 -2.81 -18.78
N THR A 11 -18.52 -1.84 -19.53
CA THR A 11 -17.21 -1.24 -19.29
C THR A 11 -17.35 0.00 -18.42
N HIS A 12 -16.43 0.17 -17.48
CA HIS A 12 -16.28 1.38 -16.68
C HIS A 12 -14.90 1.95 -16.99
N GLU A 13 -14.84 2.92 -17.90
CA GLU A 13 -13.58 3.59 -18.28
C GLU A 13 -13.22 4.68 -17.24
N THR A 14 -13.05 4.24 -16.00
CA THR A 14 -12.66 5.11 -14.88
C THR A 14 -11.75 4.34 -13.93
N ARG A 15 -10.86 5.06 -13.25
CA ARG A 15 -10.13 4.51 -12.11
C ARG A 15 -11.10 4.26 -10.96
N LEU A 16 -10.94 3.14 -10.27
CA LEU A 16 -11.72 2.84 -9.07
C LEU A 16 -11.16 3.67 -7.90
N THR A 17 -12.00 4.48 -7.27
CA THR A 17 -11.65 5.36 -6.16
C THR A 17 -12.64 5.19 -5.00
N SER A 18 -12.34 5.76 -3.83
CA SER A 18 -13.26 5.77 -2.70
C SER A 18 -14.60 6.45 -3.01
N GLU A 19 -14.63 7.37 -3.99
CA GLU A 19 -15.81 8.11 -4.38
C GLU A 19 -16.77 7.30 -5.25
N ASN A 20 -16.26 6.42 -6.12
CA ASN A 20 -17.05 5.69 -7.10
C ASN A 20 -17.19 4.18 -6.82
N ALA A 21 -16.37 3.61 -5.93
CA ALA A 21 -16.31 2.16 -5.76
C ALA A 21 -17.63 1.54 -5.29
N LEU A 22 -18.36 2.20 -4.38
CA LEU A 22 -19.65 1.66 -3.92
C LEU A 22 -20.69 1.61 -5.05
N GLU A 23 -20.82 2.70 -5.81
CA GLU A 23 -21.76 2.79 -6.93
C GLU A 23 -21.43 1.77 -8.02
N ILE A 24 -20.15 1.64 -8.39
CA ILE A 24 -19.71 0.71 -9.43
C ILE A 24 -19.93 -0.73 -8.98
N LEU A 25 -19.61 -1.09 -7.73
CA LEU A 25 -19.67 -2.49 -7.29
C LEU A 25 -21.08 -2.95 -6.91
N GLU A 26 -21.97 -2.05 -6.47
CA GLU A 26 -23.34 -2.36 -6.02
C GLU A 26 -24.15 -3.30 -6.94
N PRO A 27 -24.20 -3.11 -8.27
CA PRO A 27 -25.04 -3.94 -9.15
C PRO A 27 -24.50 -5.36 -9.41
N TYR A 28 -23.30 -5.72 -8.94
CA TYR A 28 -22.65 -7.00 -9.24
C TYR A 28 -22.71 -7.99 -8.08
N ASP A 29 -22.91 -9.28 -8.34
CA ASP A 29 -23.04 -10.30 -7.28
C ASP A 29 -21.70 -10.73 -6.68
N VAL A 30 -20.65 -10.79 -7.50
CA VAL A 30 -19.30 -11.24 -7.11
C VAL A 30 -18.28 -10.26 -7.70
N VAL A 31 -17.30 -9.86 -6.90
CA VAL A 31 -16.19 -9.01 -7.36
C VAL A 31 -14.95 -9.88 -7.52
N VAL A 32 -14.25 -9.74 -8.65
CA VAL A 32 -12.98 -10.42 -8.91
C VAL A 32 -11.87 -9.39 -8.91
N ASP A 33 -11.01 -9.43 -7.90
CA ASP A 33 -9.93 -8.47 -7.72
C ASP A 33 -8.69 -8.93 -8.50
N GLY A 34 -8.49 -8.33 -9.67
CA GLY A 34 -7.30 -8.51 -10.52
C GLY A 34 -6.30 -7.36 -10.42
N THR A 35 -6.35 -6.57 -9.35
CA THR A 35 -5.56 -5.34 -9.24
C THR A 35 -4.13 -5.61 -8.77
N ASP A 36 -3.20 -4.76 -9.19
CA ASP A 36 -1.76 -4.96 -9.05
C ASP A 36 -1.10 -4.09 -7.98
N ASN A 37 -1.90 -3.33 -7.23
CA ASN A 37 -1.43 -2.41 -6.21
C ASN A 37 -2.22 -2.58 -4.90
N PHE A 38 -1.56 -2.31 -3.77
CA PHE A 38 -2.18 -2.43 -2.45
C PHE A 38 -3.37 -1.49 -2.24
N PRO A 39 -3.30 -0.18 -2.57
CA PRO A 39 -4.41 0.74 -2.31
C PRO A 39 -5.74 0.24 -2.88
N THR A 40 -5.73 -0.22 -4.13
CA THR A 40 -6.95 -0.70 -4.79
C THR A 40 -7.43 -2.01 -4.17
N ARG A 41 -6.55 -2.91 -3.73
CA ARG A 41 -6.94 -4.14 -3.01
C ARG A 41 -7.67 -3.85 -1.71
N TYR A 42 -7.17 -2.87 -0.93
CA TYR A 42 -7.84 -2.44 0.30
C TYR A 42 -9.19 -1.76 0.01
N LEU A 43 -9.24 -0.90 -1.02
CA LEU A 43 -10.46 -0.26 -1.48
C LEU A 43 -11.52 -1.28 -1.90
N VAL A 44 -11.16 -2.24 -2.77
CA VAL A 44 -12.05 -3.30 -3.25
C VAL A 44 -12.51 -4.18 -2.09
N ASN A 45 -11.61 -4.54 -1.17
CA ASN A 45 -11.98 -5.30 0.01
C ASN A 45 -13.02 -4.57 0.86
N ASP A 46 -12.76 -3.31 1.19
CA ASP A 46 -13.62 -2.57 2.12
C ASP A 46 -14.97 -2.27 1.46
N ALA A 47 -15.00 -1.95 0.16
CA ALA A 47 -16.24 -1.81 -0.61
C ALA A 47 -17.04 -3.11 -0.64
N CYS A 48 -16.40 -4.26 -0.89
CA CYS A 48 -17.05 -5.56 -0.85
C CYS A 48 -17.62 -5.87 0.54
N VAL A 49 -16.89 -5.56 1.62
CA VAL A 49 -17.38 -5.78 2.99
C VAL A 49 -18.61 -4.92 3.28
N LEU A 50 -18.58 -3.64 2.92
CA LEU A 50 -19.68 -2.68 3.14
C LEU A 50 -20.93 -3.06 2.33
N LEU A 51 -20.75 -3.57 1.12
CA LEU A 51 -21.84 -4.02 0.24
C LEU A 51 -22.30 -5.46 0.51
N GLY A 52 -21.61 -6.21 1.38
CA GLY A 52 -21.92 -7.61 1.65
C GLY A 52 -21.64 -8.56 0.47
N LYS A 53 -20.60 -8.26 -0.33
CA LYS A 53 -20.25 -9.00 -1.54
C LYS A 53 -19.00 -9.86 -1.35
N PRO A 54 -18.94 -11.07 -1.93
CA PRO A 54 -17.72 -11.86 -1.97
C PRO A 54 -16.67 -11.22 -2.90
N ASN A 55 -15.42 -11.21 -2.46
CA ASN A 55 -14.26 -10.76 -3.22
C ASN A 55 -13.35 -11.96 -3.55
N VAL A 56 -13.26 -12.31 -4.83
CA VAL A 56 -12.35 -13.34 -5.34
C VAL A 56 -10.98 -12.71 -5.61
N TYR A 57 -10.10 -12.83 -4.64
CA TYR A 57 -8.78 -12.22 -4.64
C TYR A 57 -7.76 -13.03 -5.42
N GLY A 58 -6.94 -12.32 -6.21
CA GLY A 58 -5.74 -12.83 -6.85
C GLY A 58 -4.56 -11.87 -6.63
N SER A 59 -3.38 -12.40 -6.36
CA SER A 59 -2.15 -11.61 -6.31
C SER A 59 -0.98 -12.42 -6.81
N ILE A 60 0.03 -11.74 -7.37
CA ILE A 60 1.24 -12.35 -7.87
C ILE A 60 2.43 -11.51 -7.43
N PHE A 61 3.52 -12.16 -7.06
CA PHE A 61 4.79 -11.51 -6.77
C PHE A 61 5.93 -12.38 -7.28
N ARG A 62 6.68 -11.88 -8.27
CA ARG A 62 7.78 -12.60 -8.94
C ARG A 62 7.37 -13.97 -9.49
N PHE A 63 7.57 -15.02 -8.69
CA PHE A 63 7.32 -16.42 -9.03
C PHE A 63 6.21 -17.07 -8.17
N GLU A 64 5.60 -16.32 -7.26
CA GLU A 64 4.53 -16.80 -6.39
C GLU A 64 3.18 -16.19 -6.81
N GLY A 65 2.11 -16.98 -6.76
CA GLY A 65 0.74 -16.52 -6.91
C GLY A 65 -0.13 -16.91 -5.72
N GLN A 66 -1.16 -16.11 -5.43
CA GLN A 66 -2.06 -16.28 -4.31
C GLN A 66 -3.51 -16.15 -4.76
N VAL A 67 -4.40 -16.99 -4.21
CA VAL A 67 -5.85 -16.95 -4.45
C VAL A 67 -6.61 -17.18 -3.15
N SER A 68 -7.66 -16.40 -2.92
CA SER A 68 -8.62 -16.62 -1.82
C SER A 68 -10.01 -16.09 -2.20
N VAL A 69 -11.01 -16.45 -1.42
CA VAL A 69 -12.35 -15.85 -1.51
C VAL A 69 -12.68 -15.19 -0.17
N PHE A 70 -12.67 -13.87 -0.16
CA PHE A 70 -12.96 -13.06 1.02
C PHE A 70 -14.45 -12.72 1.12
N GLY A 71 -14.95 -12.57 2.34
CA GLY A 71 -16.33 -12.14 2.61
C GLY A 71 -17.43 -13.16 2.28
N ALA A 72 -17.11 -14.29 1.66
CA ALA A 72 -18.04 -15.41 1.44
C ALA A 72 -18.19 -16.29 2.70
N GLU A 73 -19.27 -17.08 2.76
CA GLU A 73 -19.44 -18.11 3.79
C GLU A 73 -18.36 -19.20 3.66
N THR A 74 -17.81 -19.63 4.79
CA THR A 74 -16.88 -20.76 4.85
C THR A 74 -17.63 -22.09 4.72
N PRO A 75 -16.94 -23.20 4.44
CA PRO A 75 -17.56 -24.52 4.43
C PRO A 75 -18.29 -24.89 5.73
N GLU A 76 -17.90 -24.29 6.85
CA GLU A 76 -18.53 -24.45 8.16
C GLU A 76 -19.82 -23.61 8.34
N GLY A 77 -20.21 -22.81 7.34
CA GLY A 77 -21.39 -21.95 7.39
C GLY A 77 -21.18 -20.65 8.18
N GLU A 78 -19.92 -20.29 8.45
CA GLU A 78 -19.57 -19.04 9.13
C GLU A 78 -19.21 -17.96 8.12
N ARG A 79 -19.33 -16.69 8.52
CA ARG A 79 -18.85 -15.58 7.67
C ARG A 79 -17.32 -15.62 7.56
N GLY A 80 -16.82 -15.73 6.34
CA GLY A 80 -15.39 -15.78 6.07
C GLY A 80 -14.64 -14.48 6.39
N PRO A 81 -13.30 -14.54 6.49
CA PRO A 81 -12.46 -13.36 6.69
C PRO A 81 -12.58 -12.39 5.51
N CYS A 82 -12.32 -11.11 5.76
CA CYS A 82 -12.00 -10.15 4.72
C CYS A 82 -10.48 -10.06 4.51
N TYR A 83 -10.01 -9.35 3.49
CA TYR A 83 -8.58 -9.13 3.24
C TYR A 83 -7.86 -8.54 4.46
N ARG A 84 -8.49 -7.58 5.17
CA ARG A 84 -7.93 -7.00 6.40
C ARG A 84 -7.83 -7.94 7.59
N CYS A 85 -8.50 -9.09 7.56
CA CYS A 85 -8.27 -10.12 8.56
C CYS A 85 -6.91 -10.82 8.36
N LEU A 86 -6.42 -10.85 7.11
CA LEU A 86 -5.09 -11.35 6.77
C LEU A 86 -4.04 -10.23 6.86
N PHE A 87 -4.29 -9.08 6.25
CA PHE A 87 -3.38 -7.93 6.24
C PHE A 87 -4.07 -6.70 6.83
N ARG A 88 -3.95 -6.52 8.15
CA ARG A 88 -4.74 -5.53 8.91
C ARG A 88 -4.64 -4.11 8.38
N GLU A 89 -3.42 -3.68 8.12
CA GLU A 89 -3.09 -2.34 7.63
C GLU A 89 -2.29 -2.47 6.35
N PRO A 90 -2.49 -1.57 5.37
CA PRO A 90 -1.70 -1.55 4.17
C PRO A 90 -0.22 -1.39 4.50
N PRO A 91 0.67 -2.07 3.75
CA PRO A 91 2.09 -1.86 3.90
C PRO A 91 2.42 -0.38 3.59
N PRO A 92 3.47 0.18 4.21
CA PRO A 92 3.97 1.49 3.83
C PRO A 92 4.23 1.61 2.32
N PRO A 93 3.96 2.76 1.69
CA PRO A 93 4.35 3.06 0.31
C PRO A 93 5.81 2.67 0.04
N GLY A 94 6.05 2.03 -1.11
CA GLY A 94 7.39 1.64 -1.56
C GLY A 94 8.03 0.45 -0.83
N LEU A 95 7.37 -0.14 0.17
CA LEU A 95 7.89 -1.33 0.86
C LEU A 95 7.77 -2.61 0.00
N VAL A 96 6.75 -2.66 -0.86
CA VAL A 96 6.49 -3.79 -1.74
C VAL A 96 6.29 -3.25 -3.16
N PRO A 97 7.12 -3.66 -4.13
CA PRO A 97 7.03 -3.16 -5.48
C PRO A 97 5.77 -3.69 -6.16
N SER A 98 5.23 -2.92 -7.11
CA SER A 98 4.15 -3.39 -7.98
C SER A 98 4.62 -4.56 -8.86
N CYS A 99 3.70 -5.27 -9.52
CA CYS A 99 4.06 -6.28 -10.52
C CYS A 99 4.93 -5.69 -11.64
N ALA A 100 4.67 -4.44 -12.03
CA ALA A 100 5.42 -3.73 -13.06
C ALA A 100 6.85 -3.38 -12.60
N GLU A 101 7.04 -3.08 -11.32
CA GLU A 101 8.34 -2.74 -10.73
C GLU A 101 9.18 -3.97 -10.35
N GLY A 102 8.56 -4.96 -9.71
CA GLY A 102 9.23 -6.15 -9.18
C GLY A 102 9.51 -7.23 -10.22
N GLY A 103 8.84 -7.14 -11.37
CA GLY A 103 8.82 -8.15 -12.43
C GLY A 103 7.97 -9.37 -12.06
N VAL A 104 7.29 -9.94 -13.06
CA VAL A 104 6.45 -11.12 -12.90
C VAL A 104 6.71 -12.15 -13.99
N LEU A 105 6.67 -13.43 -13.64
CA LEU A 105 6.66 -14.49 -14.64
C LEU A 105 5.35 -14.43 -15.43
N GLY A 106 5.41 -14.05 -16.71
CA GLY A 106 4.23 -13.67 -17.51
C GLY A 106 3.12 -14.73 -17.65
N VAL A 107 3.39 -16.00 -17.34
CA VAL A 107 2.36 -17.05 -17.32
C VAL A 107 1.54 -17.09 -16.03
N LEU A 108 2.05 -16.52 -14.93
CA LEU A 108 1.38 -16.54 -13.63
C LEU A 108 0.02 -15.82 -13.63
N PRO A 109 -0.15 -14.63 -14.26
CA PRO A 109 -1.46 -13.98 -14.38
C PRO A 109 -2.52 -14.88 -15.00
N GLY A 110 -2.15 -15.66 -16.02
CA GLY A 110 -3.06 -16.62 -16.64
C GLY A 110 -3.46 -17.75 -15.69
N ILE A 111 -2.51 -18.29 -14.92
CA ILE A 111 -2.76 -19.37 -13.95
C ILE A 111 -3.66 -18.86 -12.81
N ILE A 112 -3.29 -17.75 -12.18
CA ILE A 112 -4.03 -17.17 -11.04
C ILE A 112 -5.40 -16.65 -11.48
N GLY A 113 -5.49 -15.98 -12.62
CA GLY A 113 -6.79 -15.55 -13.18
C GLY A 113 -7.71 -16.72 -13.51
N SER A 114 -7.17 -17.86 -13.98
CA SER A 114 -7.97 -19.07 -14.21
C SER A 114 -8.52 -19.65 -12.91
N LEU A 115 -7.74 -19.61 -11.82
CA LEU A 115 -8.20 -20.01 -10.50
C LEU A 115 -9.26 -19.05 -9.96
N GLN A 116 -9.10 -17.73 -10.12
CA GLN A 116 -10.13 -16.76 -9.76
C GLN A 116 -11.44 -17.02 -10.52
N ALA A 117 -11.37 -17.29 -11.82
CA ALA A 117 -12.54 -17.65 -12.61
C ALA A 117 -13.21 -18.94 -12.10
N LEU A 118 -12.43 -19.96 -11.74
CA LEU A 118 -12.94 -21.20 -11.16
C LEU A 118 -13.66 -20.95 -9.81
N GLU A 119 -13.08 -20.15 -8.92
CA GLU A 119 -13.71 -19.78 -7.65
C GLU A 119 -15.01 -19.00 -7.88
N THR A 120 -15.01 -18.08 -8.84
CA THR A 120 -16.19 -17.29 -9.21
C THR A 120 -17.32 -18.17 -9.71
N ILE A 121 -17.03 -19.16 -10.56
CA ILE A 121 -18.03 -20.12 -11.05
C ILE A 121 -18.61 -20.95 -9.89
N LYS A 122 -17.78 -21.39 -8.92
CA LYS A 122 -18.28 -22.12 -7.75
C LYS A 122 -19.25 -21.29 -6.92
N LEU A 123 -18.95 -20.00 -6.72
CA LEU A 123 -19.83 -19.07 -6.02
C LEU A 123 -21.17 -18.89 -6.75
N ILE A 124 -21.14 -18.59 -8.06
CA ILE A 124 -22.35 -18.39 -8.86
C ILE A 124 -23.24 -19.63 -8.87
N LEU A 125 -22.63 -20.82 -9.00
CA LEU A 125 -23.39 -22.07 -9.06
C LEU A 125 -23.84 -22.56 -7.67
N GLY A 126 -23.26 -22.04 -6.59
CA GLY A 126 -23.42 -22.60 -5.23
C GLY A 126 -22.96 -24.05 -5.15
N ARG A 127 -21.89 -24.42 -5.87
CA ARG A 127 -21.41 -25.80 -6.00
C ARG A 127 -19.92 -25.91 -5.75
N GLY A 128 -19.53 -26.98 -5.04
CA GLY A 128 -18.16 -27.21 -4.61
C GLY A 128 -17.82 -26.42 -3.36
N GLU A 129 -16.54 -26.40 -3.00
CA GLU A 129 -16.05 -25.70 -1.82
C GLU A 129 -15.15 -24.53 -2.26
N PRO A 130 -15.62 -23.28 -2.16
CA PRO A 130 -14.79 -22.11 -2.42
C PRO A 130 -13.58 -22.02 -1.48
N LEU A 131 -12.58 -21.22 -1.85
CA LEU A 131 -11.43 -20.90 -1.00
C LEU A 131 -11.78 -19.94 0.16
N ALA A 132 -13.06 -19.81 0.52
CA ALA A 132 -13.47 -19.06 1.70
C ALA A 132 -12.80 -19.62 2.96
N GLY A 133 -12.16 -18.74 3.74
CA GLY A 133 -11.36 -19.12 4.91
C GLY A 133 -10.03 -19.82 4.59
N ARG A 134 -9.55 -19.77 3.34
CA ARG A 134 -8.29 -20.40 2.92
C ARG A 134 -7.52 -19.49 1.95
N LEU A 135 -6.21 -19.41 2.12
CA LEU A 135 -5.28 -18.82 1.16
C LEU A 135 -4.57 -19.95 0.42
N LEU A 136 -4.77 -20.05 -0.88
CA LEU A 136 -3.96 -20.90 -1.75
C LEU A 136 -2.74 -20.11 -2.21
N ILE A 137 -1.56 -20.69 -2.01
CA ILE A 137 -0.27 -20.16 -2.44
C ILE A 137 0.32 -21.14 -3.46
N PHE A 138 0.72 -20.62 -4.61
CA PHE A 138 1.35 -21.35 -5.69
C PHE A 138 2.78 -20.85 -5.88
N ASP A 139 3.77 -21.72 -5.66
CA ASP A 139 5.17 -21.44 -5.99
C ASP A 139 5.49 -22.05 -7.36
N ALA A 140 5.80 -21.19 -8.35
CA ALA A 140 6.08 -21.63 -9.70
C ALA A 140 7.48 -22.22 -9.90
N LEU A 141 8.45 -21.90 -9.04
CA LEU A 141 9.81 -22.43 -9.14
C LEU A 141 9.85 -23.86 -8.62
N GLU A 142 9.20 -24.11 -7.48
CA GLU A 142 9.12 -25.44 -6.88
C GLU A 142 7.96 -26.28 -7.43
N MET A 143 7.06 -25.65 -8.20
CA MET A 143 5.81 -26.23 -8.68
C MET A 143 4.98 -26.82 -7.52
N SER A 144 4.88 -26.06 -6.43
CA SER A 144 4.24 -26.50 -5.19
C SER A 144 2.99 -25.67 -4.86
N TRP A 145 2.06 -26.31 -4.17
CA TRP A 145 0.81 -25.70 -3.74
C TRP A 145 0.68 -25.82 -2.23
N ARG A 146 0.46 -24.69 -1.56
CA ARG A 146 0.27 -24.64 -0.11
C ARG A 146 -1.06 -23.97 0.20
N GLN A 147 -1.81 -24.55 1.14
CA GLN A 147 -3.01 -23.91 1.67
C GLN A 147 -2.78 -23.48 3.11
N VAL A 148 -3.15 -22.24 3.42
CA VAL A 148 -3.13 -21.68 4.77
C VAL A 148 -4.56 -21.40 5.19
N ARG A 149 -4.96 -21.85 6.38
CA ARG A 149 -6.27 -21.54 6.94
C ARG A 149 -6.29 -20.10 7.42
N LEU A 150 -7.32 -19.36 7.03
CA LEU A 150 -7.58 -17.99 7.44
C LEU A 150 -8.80 -17.95 8.35
N ARG A 151 -8.73 -17.13 9.40
CA ARG A 151 -9.84 -16.93 10.34
C ARG A 151 -10.29 -15.48 10.30
N ARG A 152 -11.59 -15.25 10.44
CA ARG A 152 -12.12 -13.92 10.70
C ARG A 152 -11.52 -13.40 12.01
N ASN A 153 -11.07 -12.16 12.00
CA ASN A 153 -10.58 -11.47 13.18
C ASN A 153 -11.72 -10.65 13.81
N PRO A 154 -12.15 -10.94 15.06
CA PRO A 154 -13.19 -10.17 15.76
C PRO A 154 -12.87 -8.67 15.89
N GLY A 155 -11.59 -8.31 15.98
CA GLY A 155 -11.11 -6.92 16.06
C GLY A 155 -10.74 -6.30 14.70
N CYS A 156 -11.24 -6.86 13.59
CA CYS A 156 -11.03 -6.29 12.27
C CYS A 156 -11.78 -4.94 12.14
N PRO A 157 -11.12 -3.86 11.67
CA PRO A 157 -11.74 -2.53 11.64
C PRO A 157 -12.97 -2.43 10.71
N VAL A 158 -13.12 -3.34 9.73
CA VAL A 158 -14.20 -3.28 8.72
C VAL A 158 -15.20 -4.43 8.87
N CYS A 159 -14.74 -5.63 9.22
CA CYS A 159 -15.60 -6.83 9.26
C CYS A 159 -15.71 -7.47 10.65
N GLY A 160 -15.13 -6.83 11.68
CA GLY A 160 -15.14 -7.29 13.08
C GLY A 160 -16.51 -7.21 13.74
N ASP A 161 -16.57 -7.48 15.04
CA ASP A 161 -17.82 -7.45 15.81
C ASP A 161 -18.24 -6.01 16.15
N GLU A 162 -17.26 -5.10 16.27
CA GLU A 162 -17.44 -3.66 16.44
C GLU A 162 -16.59 -2.91 15.40
N PRO A 163 -17.04 -2.80 14.14
CA PRO A 163 -16.26 -2.17 13.07
C PRO A 163 -16.07 -0.67 13.33
N THR A 164 -14.83 -0.21 13.30
CA THR A 164 -14.45 1.21 13.46
C THR A 164 -14.43 1.97 12.14
N GLN A 165 -14.34 1.26 11.01
CA GLN A 165 -14.37 1.83 9.67
C GLN A 165 -15.69 1.46 8.99
N THR A 166 -16.56 2.46 8.84
CA THR A 166 -17.92 2.31 8.27
C THR A 166 -18.08 2.93 6.88
N GLY A 167 -16.98 3.45 6.31
CA GLY A 167 -16.94 4.03 4.97
C GLY A 167 -15.59 3.79 4.30
N LEU A 168 -15.52 4.17 3.02
CA LEU A 168 -14.27 4.12 2.26
C LEU A 168 -13.40 5.32 2.63
N ILE A 169 -12.10 5.08 2.75
CA ILE A 169 -11.08 6.12 2.94
C ILE A 169 -10.32 6.33 1.63
N ASP A 170 -9.62 7.44 1.49
CA ASP A 170 -8.69 7.62 0.38
C ASP A 170 -7.42 6.80 0.63
N TYR A 171 -7.33 5.64 -0.04
CA TYR A 171 -6.20 4.73 0.12
C TYR A 171 -4.95 5.21 -0.57
N GLU A 172 -5.03 6.11 -1.55
CA GLU A 172 -3.84 6.66 -2.21
C GLU A 172 -3.19 7.70 -1.30
N ALA A 173 -4.00 8.57 -0.69
CA ALA A 173 -3.55 9.48 0.36
C ALA A 173 -3.05 8.72 1.59
N PHE A 174 -3.73 7.65 2.01
CA PHE A 174 -3.33 6.84 3.17
C PHE A 174 -2.06 5.99 2.91
N CYS A 175 -1.91 5.48 1.68
CA CYS A 175 -0.77 4.65 1.28
C CYS A 175 0.31 5.45 0.55
N GLY A 176 0.26 6.79 0.51
CA GLY A 176 1.29 7.68 -0.04
C GLY A 176 1.81 7.30 -1.43
N MET A 177 0.93 6.83 -2.31
CA MET A 177 1.26 6.69 -3.74
C MET A 177 0.99 8.03 -4.43
N PRO A 178 1.90 8.55 -5.27
CA PRO A 178 1.58 9.71 -6.08
C PRO A 178 0.40 9.35 -6.98
N ALA A 179 -0.64 10.18 -6.96
CA ALA A 179 -1.68 10.14 -7.97
C ALA A 179 -1.02 10.39 -9.34
N ASP A 180 -1.39 9.59 -10.35
CA ASP A 180 -0.94 9.80 -11.72
C ASP A 180 -1.10 11.28 -12.13
N GLU A 181 -0.07 11.86 -12.73
CA GLU A 181 0.11 13.29 -13.04
C GLU A 181 -0.89 13.91 -14.04
N ASP A 182 -2.04 13.29 -14.29
CA ASP A 182 -3.03 13.75 -15.28
C ASP A 182 -4.33 14.32 -14.68
N ALA A 183 -4.31 14.78 -13.43
CA ALA A 183 -5.44 15.48 -12.81
C ALA A 183 -5.03 16.79 -12.13
N ALA A 184 -4.37 17.68 -12.88
CA ALA A 184 -4.29 19.08 -12.51
C ALA A 184 -5.68 19.74 -12.63
N ALA A 185 -6.41 19.87 -11.51
CA ALA A 185 -6.86 21.15 -10.99
C ALA A 185 -7.96 21.01 -9.91
N VAL A 186 -7.74 21.80 -8.85
CA VAL A 186 -8.70 22.39 -7.90
C VAL A 186 -8.88 21.71 -6.53
N ALA A 187 -8.35 22.45 -5.53
CA ALA A 187 -8.79 22.58 -4.13
C ALA A 187 -8.22 21.62 -3.04
N GLY A 188 -7.02 21.97 -2.56
CA GLY A 188 -6.76 22.24 -1.14
C GLY A 188 -6.83 21.06 -0.15
N ALA A 189 -5.79 20.23 -0.13
CA ALA A 189 -5.47 19.29 0.95
C ALA A 189 -4.14 19.73 1.60
N GLY A 190 -3.99 19.57 2.92
CA GLY A 190 -2.90 20.17 3.70
C GLY A 190 -1.50 19.70 3.29
N ASP A 191 -0.69 20.63 2.79
CA ASP A 191 0.70 20.40 2.38
C ASP A 191 1.56 19.85 3.54
N VAL A 192 2.20 18.72 3.29
CA VAL A 192 3.44 18.37 3.98
C VAL A 192 4.51 19.32 3.44
N PRO A 193 5.15 20.17 4.26
CA PRO A 193 6.19 21.06 3.77
C PRO A 193 7.35 20.24 3.21
N GLU A 194 7.69 20.45 1.95
CA GLU A 194 8.77 19.74 1.26
C GLU A 194 9.95 20.65 0.94
N ILE A 195 11.14 20.07 0.90
CA ILE A 195 12.38 20.71 0.44
C ILE A 195 13.05 19.79 -0.57
N SER A 196 13.46 20.32 -1.72
CA SER A 196 14.20 19.55 -2.72
C SER A 196 15.62 19.29 -2.26
N ALA A 197 16.26 18.23 -2.79
CA ALA A 197 17.64 17.91 -2.48
C ALA A 197 18.60 19.04 -2.83
N THR A 198 18.39 19.69 -3.98
CA THR A 198 19.18 20.83 -4.44
C THR A 198 19.04 22.06 -3.53
N GLU A 199 17.84 22.35 -3.02
CA GLU A 199 17.64 23.49 -2.10
C GLU A 199 18.21 23.18 -0.71
N LEU A 200 18.05 21.96 -0.20
CA LEU A 200 18.69 21.54 1.05
C LEU A 200 20.21 21.68 0.95
N ALA A 201 20.83 21.18 -0.12
CA ALA A 201 22.26 21.28 -0.34
C ALA A 201 22.73 22.74 -0.36
N ARG A 202 22.01 23.62 -1.08
CA ARG A 202 22.31 25.06 -1.13
C ARG A 202 22.24 25.71 0.25
N ARG A 203 21.26 25.36 1.09
CA ARG A 203 21.11 25.92 2.44
C ARG A 203 22.21 25.45 3.39
N LEU A 204 22.62 24.19 3.29
CA LEU A 204 23.76 23.64 4.03
C LEU A 204 25.08 24.30 3.62
N GLU A 205 25.28 24.58 2.32
CA GLU A 205 26.47 25.29 1.84
C GLU A 205 26.57 26.74 2.34
N VAL A 206 25.43 27.42 2.47
CA VAL A 206 25.36 28.81 2.98
C VAL A 206 25.45 28.86 4.51
N GLY A 207 25.36 27.71 5.18
CA GLY A 207 25.55 27.57 6.62
C GLY A 207 24.29 27.81 7.45
N ASP A 208 23.11 27.54 6.89
CA ASP A 208 21.87 27.53 7.67
C ASP A 208 21.91 26.44 8.75
N GLU A 209 21.48 26.76 9.97
CA GLU A 209 21.35 25.78 11.07
C GLU A 209 20.12 24.90 10.83
N ILE A 210 20.34 23.70 10.28
CA ILE A 210 19.30 22.73 9.94
C ILE A 210 19.68 21.37 10.54
N THR A 211 18.75 20.77 11.27
CA THR A 211 18.89 19.42 11.83
C THR A 211 18.37 18.40 10.82
N ILE A 212 19.24 17.55 10.30
CA ILE A 212 18.85 16.48 9.35
C ILE A 212 18.56 15.20 10.13
N VAL A 213 17.38 14.63 9.95
CA VAL A 213 16.96 13.38 10.61
C VAL A 213 16.70 12.29 9.58
N ASP A 214 17.45 11.21 9.67
CA ASP A 214 17.26 10.02 8.87
C ASP A 214 16.38 9.02 9.62
N VAL A 215 15.23 8.69 9.03
CA VAL A 215 14.26 7.78 9.63
C VAL A 215 14.31 6.35 9.09
N ARG A 216 15.40 6.00 8.38
CA ARG A 216 15.67 4.66 7.87
C ARG A 216 16.21 3.73 8.95
N GLU A 217 16.36 2.46 8.58
CA GLU A 217 16.94 1.44 9.46
C GLU A 217 18.48 1.53 9.52
N PRO A 218 19.14 1.05 10.59
CA PRO A 218 20.61 1.13 10.72
C PRO A 218 21.40 0.52 9.55
N HIS A 219 20.92 -0.59 8.99
CA HIS A 219 21.58 -1.22 7.84
C HIS A 219 21.49 -0.38 6.55
N GLU A 220 20.45 0.44 6.41
CA GLU A 220 20.28 1.38 5.29
C GLU A 220 21.22 2.59 5.43
N TRP A 221 21.43 3.04 6.67
CA TRP A 221 22.37 4.11 7.02
C TRP A 221 23.83 3.72 6.76
N GLU A 222 24.20 2.47 7.03
CA GLU A 222 25.55 1.95 6.78
C GLU A 222 25.93 1.94 5.28
N ILE A 223 24.94 1.86 4.39
CA ILE A 223 25.17 1.84 2.93
C ILE A 223 25.45 3.26 2.40
N VAL A 224 24.60 4.22 2.78
CA VAL A 224 24.67 5.63 2.39
C VAL A 224 23.96 6.46 3.43
N ASN A 225 24.54 7.61 3.80
CA ASN A 225 23.96 8.56 4.75
C ASN A 225 24.44 9.99 4.43
N LEU A 226 24.01 10.94 5.25
CA LEU A 226 24.38 12.36 5.22
C LEU A 226 25.15 12.76 6.49
N ALA A 227 25.93 11.84 7.09
CA ALA A 227 26.65 12.10 8.34
C ALA A 227 27.67 13.24 8.21
N GLU A 228 28.17 13.51 7.00
CA GLU A 228 29.02 14.66 6.71
C GLU A 228 28.32 16.02 6.88
N HIS A 229 26.99 16.01 6.98
CA HIS A 229 26.14 17.16 7.28
C HIS A 229 25.51 17.06 8.69
N ASP A 230 26.17 16.33 9.60
CA ASP A 230 25.72 16.12 10.98
C ASP A 230 24.32 15.48 11.11
N ALA A 231 23.90 14.69 10.11
CA ALA A 231 22.61 14.01 10.14
C ALA A 231 22.51 12.98 11.29
N LEU A 232 21.34 12.90 11.89
CA LEU A 232 21.01 12.01 13.01
C LEU A 232 20.16 10.84 12.54
N LEU A 233 20.59 9.61 12.85
CA LEU A 233 19.79 8.42 12.61
C LEU A 233 18.79 8.18 13.76
N VAL A 234 17.50 8.32 13.43
CA VAL A 234 16.38 8.04 14.33
C VAL A 234 15.35 7.19 13.56
N PRO A 235 15.48 5.84 13.59
CA PRO A 235 14.61 4.96 12.82
C PRO A 235 13.13 5.22 13.12
N LEU A 236 12.27 5.17 12.09
CA LEU A 236 10.85 5.51 12.22
C LEU A 236 10.14 4.73 13.35
N GLY A 237 10.52 3.48 13.58
CA GLY A 237 9.95 2.64 14.64
C GLY A 237 10.34 3.07 16.06
N GLU A 238 11.45 3.80 16.21
CA GLU A 238 11.99 4.30 17.48
C GLU A 238 11.69 5.79 17.71
N LEU A 239 11.10 6.47 16.73
CA LEU A 239 10.91 7.92 16.73
C LEU A 239 10.17 8.43 17.98
N ASP A 240 9.15 7.71 18.42
CA ASP A 240 8.34 8.12 19.58
C ASP A 240 9.14 8.03 20.90
N GLU A 241 10.06 7.06 21.00
CA GLU A 241 10.91 6.86 22.19
C GLU A 241 12.12 7.80 22.19
N ARG A 242 12.62 8.14 21.00
CA ARG A 242 13.83 8.95 20.78
C ARG A 242 13.53 10.41 20.44
N MET A 243 12.26 10.82 20.51
CA MET A 243 11.81 12.18 20.19
C MET A 243 12.49 13.26 21.06
N SER A 244 12.91 12.90 22.28
CA SER A 244 13.64 13.80 23.18
C SER A 244 15.06 14.13 22.71
N GLU A 245 15.59 13.41 21.71
CA GLU A 245 16.87 13.73 21.08
C GLU A 245 16.76 14.92 20.11
N LEU A 246 15.53 15.32 19.74
CA LEU A 246 15.25 16.40 18.82
C LEU A 246 14.80 17.67 19.56
N ASP A 247 15.32 18.84 19.14
CA ASP A 247 14.87 20.13 19.67
C ASP A 247 13.73 20.70 18.80
N SER A 248 12.58 20.93 19.43
CA SER A 248 11.40 21.50 18.76
C SER A 248 11.56 22.93 18.22
N SER A 249 12.61 23.63 18.65
CA SER A 249 12.95 24.98 18.18
C SER A 249 13.80 25.01 16.91
N ASP A 250 14.46 23.90 16.60
CA ASP A 250 15.28 23.72 15.40
C ASP A 250 14.42 23.61 14.14
N GLU A 251 15.03 23.95 13.01
CA GLU A 251 14.49 23.58 11.71
C GLU A 251 14.94 22.17 11.36
N ILE A 252 14.00 21.25 11.19
CA ILE A 252 14.28 19.83 11.02
C ILE A 252 13.89 19.40 9.61
N VAL A 253 14.83 18.75 8.91
CA VAL A 253 14.58 18.12 7.62
C VAL A 253 14.65 16.61 7.81
N LEU A 254 13.52 15.95 7.61
CA LEU A 254 13.42 14.50 7.70
C LEU A 254 13.61 13.89 6.33
N HIS A 255 14.38 12.81 6.25
CA HIS A 255 14.51 12.04 5.02
C HIS A 255 14.47 10.55 5.28
N CYS A 256 14.11 9.81 4.23
CA CYS A 256 14.28 8.37 4.20
C CYS A 256 14.89 7.94 2.86
N ARG A 257 14.48 6.78 2.32
CA ARG A 257 14.93 6.33 1.01
C ARG A 257 14.34 7.19 -0.12
N SER A 258 13.02 7.39 -0.12
CA SER A 258 12.27 8.03 -1.21
C SER A 258 11.32 9.16 -0.77
N GLY A 259 11.35 9.57 0.51
CA GLY A 259 10.50 10.63 1.06
C GLY A 259 9.23 10.14 1.77
N ALA A 260 8.78 8.90 1.54
CA ALA A 260 7.50 8.43 2.07
C ALA A 260 7.49 8.15 3.59
N ARG A 261 8.55 7.53 4.12
CA ARG A 261 8.69 7.29 5.59
C ARG A 261 8.91 8.59 6.37
N SER A 262 9.64 9.55 5.80
CA SER A 262 9.93 10.84 6.44
C SER A 262 8.69 11.73 6.50
N ALA A 263 7.78 11.66 5.52
CA ALA A 263 6.47 12.33 5.62
C ALA A 263 5.65 11.86 6.84
N ARG A 264 5.66 10.55 7.14
CA ARG A 264 5.00 9.99 8.34
C ARG A 264 5.66 10.42 9.64
N ALA A 265 7.00 10.44 9.66
CA ALA A 265 7.74 10.96 10.81
C ALA A 265 7.43 12.44 11.07
N LEU A 266 7.29 13.22 9.99
CA LEU A 266 6.94 14.63 10.05
C LEU A 266 5.55 14.84 10.65
N GLU A 267 4.55 14.03 10.29
CA GLU A 267 3.22 14.09 10.92
C GLU A 267 3.28 13.80 12.42
N ARG A 268 4.02 12.77 12.85
CA ARG A 268 4.18 12.47 14.29
C ARG A 268 4.85 13.60 15.06
N LEU A 269 5.88 14.21 14.47
CA LEU A 269 6.54 15.36 15.09
C LEU A 269 5.62 16.59 15.11
N LYS A 270 4.81 16.82 14.07
CA LYS A 270 3.78 17.88 14.09
C LYS A 270 2.79 17.67 15.23
N GLU A 271 2.30 16.45 15.43
CA GLU A 271 1.39 16.11 16.54
C GLU A 271 2.04 16.31 17.91
N ALA A 272 3.34 16.05 18.02
CA ALA A 272 4.14 16.33 19.21
C ALA A 272 4.50 17.81 19.42
N GLY A 273 4.08 18.70 18.50
CA GLY A 273 4.20 20.15 18.65
C GLY A 273 5.41 20.79 17.95
N PHE A 274 6.19 20.02 17.19
CA PHE A 274 7.24 20.56 16.33
C PHE A 274 6.62 21.34 15.16
N ARG A 275 7.23 22.47 14.76
CA ARG A 275 6.63 23.40 13.80
C ARG A 275 7.45 23.67 12.56
N LYS A 276 8.77 23.60 12.65
CA LYS A 276 9.70 23.87 11.54
C LYS A 276 10.18 22.54 10.96
N LEU A 277 9.29 21.85 10.26
CA LEU A 277 9.56 20.51 9.75
C LEU A 277 9.44 20.50 8.23
N TRP A 278 10.39 19.83 7.58
CA TRP A 278 10.41 19.61 6.15
C TRP A 278 10.64 18.14 5.82
N ASN A 279 10.00 17.66 4.77
CA ASN A 279 10.29 16.38 4.15
C ASN A 279 11.29 16.59 3.01
N LEU A 280 12.39 15.81 2.97
CA LEU A 280 13.28 15.81 1.81
C LEU A 280 12.59 15.08 0.64
N GLU A 281 12.22 15.84 -0.38
CA GLU A 281 11.58 15.34 -1.58
C GLU A 281 12.47 14.28 -2.25
N GLY A 282 11.90 13.10 -2.55
CA GLY A 282 12.62 11.97 -3.14
C GLY A 282 13.71 11.33 -2.24
N GLY A 283 13.87 11.79 -1.00
CA GLY A 283 14.76 11.23 0.02
C GLY A 283 16.23 11.14 -0.40
N ILE A 284 16.94 10.12 0.12
CA ILE A 284 18.36 9.90 -0.18
C ILE A 284 18.63 9.55 -1.65
N LEU A 285 17.62 9.04 -2.38
CA LEU A 285 17.75 8.75 -3.80
C LEU A 285 17.85 10.05 -4.60
N ALA A 286 16.97 11.02 -4.35
CA ALA A 286 17.05 12.34 -4.97
C ALA A 286 18.36 13.05 -4.62
N TRP A 287 18.83 12.94 -3.38
CA TRP A 287 20.16 13.45 -3.01
C TRP A 287 21.28 12.82 -3.85
N ALA A 288 21.25 11.49 -4.01
CA ALA A 288 22.22 10.78 -4.83
C ALA A 288 22.04 11.02 -6.33
N ASP A 289 20.89 11.48 -6.80
CA ASP A 289 20.66 11.85 -8.22
C ASP A 289 21.11 13.28 -8.53
N GLU A 290 20.82 14.21 -7.64
CA GLU A 290 20.86 15.64 -7.95
C GLU A 290 22.02 16.37 -7.28
N VAL A 291 22.53 15.87 -6.15
CA VAL A 291 23.54 16.56 -5.32
C VAL A 291 24.87 15.81 -5.33
N ASP A 292 24.85 14.51 -5.00
CA ASP A 292 26.06 13.69 -4.97
C ASP A 292 25.88 12.34 -5.69
N PRO A 293 26.09 12.31 -7.03
CA PRO A 293 26.05 11.10 -7.85
C PRO A 293 27.06 10.01 -7.49
N THR A 294 28.02 10.29 -6.60
CA THR A 294 29.01 9.29 -6.17
C THR A 294 28.48 8.38 -5.06
N LYS A 295 27.39 8.78 -4.39
CA LYS A 295 26.77 7.98 -3.33
C LYS A 295 26.09 6.72 -3.90
N PRO A 296 26.24 5.55 -3.25
CA PRO A 296 25.60 4.33 -3.69
C PRO A 296 24.09 4.40 -3.50
N LYS A 297 23.36 3.83 -4.45
CA LYS A 297 21.90 3.67 -4.41
C LYS A 297 21.57 2.21 -4.14
N TYR A 298 20.50 2.00 -3.40
CA TYR A 298 19.94 0.67 -3.11
C TYR A 298 18.44 0.73 -3.19
#